data_AF-A0A6I1JJ03-F1
#
_entry.id   AF-A0A6I1JJ03-F1
#
_cell.length_a   1.000
_cell.length_b   1.000
_cell.length_c   1.000
_cell.angle_alpha   90.00
_cell.angle_beta   90.00
_cell.angle_gamma   90.00
#
_symmetry.space_group_name_H-M   'P 1'
#
loop_
_entity.id
_entity.type
_entity.pdbx_description
1 polymer ?
#
loop_
_entity_poly.entity_id
_entity_poly.type
_entity_poly.pdbx_seq_one_letter_code
_entity_poly.pdbx_strand_id
1 'polypeptide(L)' 'MDAVTEHPLKTGIVLTPEEKRRQRQRNVAIALALVGLCALFWVVTLVKGPAILNRPM' A
#
# COMPACT_ATOMS: atom_id res chain seq x y z
N MET A 1 -29.94 -4.82 -34.88
CA MET A 1 -29.69 -4.94 -33.43
C MET A 1 -28.20 -4.66 -33.24
N ASP A 2 -27.75 -3.42 -33.46
CA ASP A 2 -26.31 -3.16 -33.68
C ASP A 2 -25.90 -1.78 -33.16
N ALA A 3 -26.04 -1.59 -31.85
CA ALA A 3 -25.37 -0.50 -31.16
C ALA A 3 -24.80 -1.05 -29.84
N VAL A 4 -23.98 -2.10 -29.95
CA VAL A 4 -22.89 -2.30 -28.99
C VAL A 4 -22.04 -1.05 -29.12
N THR A 5 -22.18 -0.17 -28.14
CA THR A 5 -21.33 0.99 -27.95
C THR A 5 -19.90 0.48 -27.80
N GLU A 6 -19.17 0.49 -28.92
CA GLU A 6 -17.73 0.30 -28.91
C GLU A 6 -17.15 1.38 -28.00
N HIS A 7 -16.78 1.01 -26.79
CA HIS A 7 -16.05 1.87 -25.89
C HIS A 7 -14.65 1.99 -26.51
N PRO A 8 -14.30 3.13 -27.15
CA PRO A 8 -13.03 3.24 -27.85
C PRO A 8 -11.93 2.92 -26.86
N LEU A 9 -11.10 1.97 -27.30
CA LEU A 9 -10.04 1.31 -26.57
C LEU A 9 -9.32 2.27 -25.64
N LYS A 10 -9.16 1.83 -24.38
CA LYS A 10 -8.35 2.45 -23.32
C LYS A 10 -6.92 2.72 -23.82
N THR A 11 -6.73 3.76 -24.61
CA THR A 11 -5.41 4.31 -24.90
C THR A 11 -5.09 5.22 -23.72
N GLY A 12 -4.72 4.60 -22.60
CA GLY A 12 -4.39 5.29 -21.37
C GLY A 12 -3.14 6.15 -21.57
N ILE A 13 -3.09 7.29 -20.88
CA ILE A 13 -1.92 8.18 -20.86
C ILE A 13 -0.71 7.36 -20.41
N VAL A 14 0.22 7.07 -21.35
CA VAL A 14 1.49 6.43 -21.05
C VAL A 14 2.41 7.51 -20.50
N LEU A 15 2.63 7.49 -19.18
CA LEU A 15 3.53 8.41 -18.52
C LEU A 15 4.93 8.33 -19.15
N THR A 16 5.53 9.49 -19.38
CA THR A 16 6.92 9.57 -19.81
C THR A 16 7.82 8.93 -18.73
N PRO A 17 9.02 8.43 -19.07
CA PRO A 17 9.91 7.80 -18.09
C PRO A 17 10.22 8.70 -16.88
N GLU A 18 10.21 10.02 -17.07
CA GLU A 18 10.42 11.03 -16.03
C GLU A 18 9.24 11.10 -15.05
N GLU A 19 8.01 11.15 -15.55
CA GLU A 19 6.81 11.18 -14.71
C GLU A 19 6.64 9.87 -13.92
N LYS A 20 6.96 8.73 -14.56
CA LYS A 20 6.94 7.41 -13.91
C LYS A 20 7.94 7.33 -12.75
N ARG A 21 9.11 7.99 -12.85
CA ARG A 21 10.09 8.07 -11.77
C ARG A 21 9.56 8.87 -10.58
N ARG A 22 8.89 9.99 -10.84
CA ARG A 22 8.25 10.81 -9.78
C ARG A 22 7.11 10.06 -9.09
N GLN A 23 6.34 9.27 -9.84
CA GLN A 23 5.29 8.41 -9.29
C GLN A 23 5.87 7.31 -8.39
N ARG A 24 6.95 6.65 -8.81
CA ARG A 24 7.64 5.62 -8.01
C ARG A 24 8.14 6.17 -6.68
N GLN A 25 8.73 7.37 -6.67
CA GLN A 25 9.20 7.99 -5.42
C GLN A 25 8.08 8.17 -4.39
N ARG A 26 6.91 8.65 -4.83
CA ARG A 26 5.74 8.83 -3.94
C ARG A 26 5.23 7.49 -3.39
N ASN A 27 5.16 6.47 -4.23
CA ASN A 27 4.73 5.14 -3.80
C ASN A 27 5.72 4.50 -2.83
N VAL A 28 7.02 4.74 -2.99
CA VAL A 28 8.05 4.26 -2.06
C VAL A 28 7.90 4.93 -0.69
N ALA A 29 7.67 6.24 -0.63
CA ALA A 29 7.46 6.93 0.64
C ALA A 29 6.26 6.35 1.42
N ILE A 30 5.15 6.08 0.73
CA ILE A 30 3.96 5.45 1.34
C ILE A 30 4.28 4.03 1.81
N ALA A 31 4.97 3.23 0.99
CA ALA A 31 5.34 1.87 1.36
C ALA A 31 6.23 1.84 2.61
N LEU A 32 7.22 2.73 2.70
CA LEU A 32 8.08 2.86 3.87
C LEU A 32 7.29 3.26 5.12
N ALA A 33 6.34 4.21 4.99
CA ALA A 33 5.49 4.60 6.10
C ALA A 33 4.61 3.45 6.61
N LEU A 34 3.99 2.69 5.68
CA LEU A 34 3.14 1.54 6.03
C LEU A 34 3.95 0.42 6.71
N VAL A 35 5.13 0.09 6.19
CA VAL A 35 6.01 -0.92 6.78
C VAL A 35 6.48 -0.48 8.17
N GLY A 36 6.89 0.78 8.32
CA GLY A 36 7.29 1.34 9.62
C GLY A 36 6.16 1.30 10.65
N LEU A 37 4.94 1.66 10.25
CA LEU A 37 3.77 1.60 11.12
C LEU A 37 3.44 0.16 11.54
N CYS A 38 3.42 -0.79 10.61
CA CYS A 38 3.21 -2.21 10.91
C CYS A 38 4.29 -2.76 11.85
N ALA A 39 5.56 -2.43 11.61
CA ALA A 39 6.66 -2.86 12.46
C ALA A 39 6.51 -2.33 13.89
N LEU A 40 6.10 -1.06 14.05
CA LEU A 40 5.85 -0.47 15.36
C LEU A 40 4.75 -1.22 16.12
N PHE A 41 3.62 -1.53 15.46
CA PHE A 41 2.58 -2.34 16.07
C PHE A 41 3.07 -3.73 16.45
N TRP A 42 3.81 -4.38 15.57
CA TRP A 42 4.35 -5.72 15.81
C TRP A 42 5.30 -5.76 17.01
N VAL A 43 6.20 -4.77 17.14
CA VAL A 43 7.08 -4.62 18.30
C VAL A 43 6.27 -4.48 19.58
N VAL A 44 5.24 -3.61 19.57
CA VAL A 44 4.35 -3.44 20.73
C VAL A 44 3.63 -4.75 21.06
N THR A 45 3.18 -5.50 20.06
CA THR A 45 2.56 -6.82 20.24
C THR A 45 3.52 -7.81 20.89
N LEU A 46 4.78 -7.88 20.46
CA LEU A 46 5.76 -8.78 21.08
C LEU A 46 6.12 -8.37 22.51
N VAL A 47 6.23 -7.08 22.79
CA VAL A 47 6.61 -6.59 24.13
C VAL A 47 5.45 -6.70 25.12
N LYS A 48 4.23 -6.34 24.70
CA LYS A 48 3.05 -6.27 25.59
C LYS A 48 2.17 -7.52 25.52
N GLY A 49 2.15 -8.24 24.41
CA GLY A 49 1.37 -9.48 24.24
C GLY A 49 1.61 -10.54 25.32
N PRO A 50 2.85 -10.93 25.63
CA PRO A 50 3.11 -11.94 26.66
C PRO A 50 2.80 -11.46 28.09
N ALA A 51 2.65 -10.15 28.32
CA ALA A 51 2.26 -9.62 29.62
C ALA A 51 0.86 -10.08 30.06
N ILE A 52 -0.03 -10.42 29.11
CA ILE A 52 -1.34 -11.02 29.46
C ILE A 52 -1.23 -12.45 29.98
N LEU A 53 -0.14 -13.17 29.64
CA LEU A 53 0.10 -14.53 30.13
C LEU A 53 0.54 -14.54 31.61
N ASN A 54 1.00 -13.40 32.12
CA ASN A 54 1.41 -13.21 33.52
C ASN A 54 0.26 -12.75 34.44
N ARG A 55 -1.01 -12.79 33.99
CA ARG A 55 -2.13 -12.48 34.88
C ARG A 55 -2.52 -13.72 35.71
N PRO A 56 -2.56 -13.64 37.05
CA PRO A 56 -3.21 -14.69 37.83
C PRO A 56 -4.71 -14.72 37.50
N MET A 57 -5.27 -15.93 37.43
CA MET A 57 -6.70 -16.18 37.20
C MET A 57 -7.52 -15.83 38.44
#